data_AF-T1EHC4-F1
#
_entry.id   AF-T1EHC4-F1
#
_cell.length_a   1.000
_cell.length_b   1.000
_cell.length_c   1.000
_cell.angle_alpha   90.00
_cell.angle_beta   90.00
_cell.angle_gamma   90.00
#
_symmetry.space_group_name_H-M   'P 1'
#
loop_
_entity.id
_entity.type
_entity.pdbx_description
1 polymer ?
#
loop_
_entity_poly.entity_id
_entity_poly.type
_entity_poly.pdbx_seq_one_letter_code
_entity_poly.pdbx_strand_id
1 'polypeptide(L)' 'NYRPVTNITFISKIIEKVVFNQLSSYLNFNSLLPESQSGFRPAHSTGTSLLKI' A
#
# COMPACT_ATOMS: atom_id res chain seq x y z
N ASN A 1 12.70 -21.30 -4.11
CA ASN A 1 12.77 -19.84 -4.31
C ASN A 1 12.76 -19.18 -2.93
N TYR A 2 13.90 -18.70 -2.44
CA TYR A 2 14.04 -18.17 -1.07
C TYR A 2 13.64 -16.69 -1.04
N ARG A 3 12.69 -16.32 -0.18
CA ARG A 3 12.29 -14.92 0.09
C ARG A 3 12.61 -14.60 1.56
N PRO A 4 13.76 -13.97 1.85
CA PRO A 4 14.07 -13.55 3.21
C PRO A 4 13.08 -12.46 3.65
N VAL A 5 12.70 -12.49 4.93
CA VAL A 5 11.87 -11.46 5.57
C VAL A 5 12.69 -10.80 6.67
N THR A 6 12.73 -9.46 6.67
CA THR A 6 13.48 -8.71 7.67
C THR A 6 12.74 -8.70 9.01
N ASN A 7 13.41 -9.12 10.08
CA ASN A 7 12.89 -8.98 11.44
C ASN A 7 13.22 -7.58 11.99
N ILE A 8 12.35 -6.60 11.69
CA ILE A 8 12.50 -5.22 12.15
C ILE A 8 12.01 -5.03 13.59
N THR A 9 12.64 -4.09 14.29
CA THR A 9 12.27 -3.75 15.68
C THR A 9 10.85 -3.18 15.77
N PHE A 10 10.25 -3.26 16.96
CA PHE A 10 8.91 -2.72 17.20
C PHE A 10 8.80 -1.24 16.83
N ILE A 11 9.80 -0.42 17.20
CA ILE A 11 9.82 1.01 16.87
C ILE A 11 9.89 1.23 15.36
N SER A 12 10.69 0.44 14.63
CA SER A 12 10.76 0.52 13.17
C SER A 12 9.39 0.26 12.51
N LYS A 13 8.62 -0.73 12.99
CA LYS A 13 7.26 -1.02 12.49
C LYS A 13 6.30 0.16 12.68
N ILE A 14 6.41 0.85 13.82
CA ILE A 14 5.59 2.05 14.10
C ILE A 14 5.94 3.15 13.11
N ILE A 15 7.23 3.44 12.92
CA ILE A 15 7.68 4.48 12.01
C ILE A 15 7.23 4.17 10.57
N GLU A 16 7.41 2.93 10.11
CA GLU A 16 6.92 2.49 8.80
C GLU A 16 5.41 2.73 8.65
N LYS A 17 4.61 2.42 9.67
CA LYS A 17 3.17 2.65 9.64
C LYS A 17 2.80 4.13 9.58
N VAL A 18 3.50 4.98 10.34
CA VAL A 18 3.27 6.44 10.35
C VAL A 18 3.59 7.03 8.97
N VAL A 19 4.75 6.69 8.39
CA VAL A 19 5.16 7.14 7.06
C VAL A 19 4.17 6.65 5.99
N PHE A 20 3.78 5.37 6.05
CA PHE A 20 2.79 4.80 5.15
C PHE A 20 1.46 5.57 5.18
N ASN A 21 0.95 5.91 6.36
CA ASN A 21 -0.31 6.64 6.48
C ASN A 21 -0.22 8.05 5.87
N GLN A 22 0.88 8.77 6.11
CA GLN A 22 1.08 10.11 5.56
C GLN A 22 1.18 10.07 4.03
N LEU A 23 2.03 9.20 3.48
CA LEU A 23 2.20 9.06 2.03
C LEU A 23 0.91 8.60 1.35
N SER A 24 0.23 7.61 1.93
CA SER A 24 -1.03 7.11 1.38
C SER A 24 -2.09 8.21 1.35
N SER A 25 -2.21 9.01 2.41
CA SER A 25 -3.15 10.14 2.44
C SER A 25 -2.82 11.16 1.36
N TYR A 26 -1.55 11.56 1.23
CA TYR A 26 -1.12 12.51 0.20
C TYR A 26 -1.38 12.00 -1.23
N LEU A 27 -1.03 10.74 -1.52
CA LEU A 27 -1.21 10.14 -2.84
C LEU A 27 -2.68 10.03 -3.23
N ASN A 28 -3.56 9.65 -2.29
CA ASN A 28 -4.99 9.56 -2.53
C ASN A 28 -5.63 10.95 -2.69
N PHE A 29 -5.26 11.91 -1.84
CA PHE A 29 -5.81 13.26 -1.90
C PHE A 29 -5.52 13.96 -3.23
N ASN A 30 -4.33 13.74 -3.78
CA ASN A 30 -3.90 14.33 -5.05
C ASN A 30 -4.20 13.43 -6.27
N SER A 31 -4.91 12.31 -6.09
CA SER A 31 -5.21 11.35 -7.17
C SER A 31 -3.97 10.89 -7.96
N LEU A 32 -2.85 10.68 -7.26
CA LEU A 32 -1.54 10.35 -7.88
C LEU A 32 -1.34 8.85 -8.10
N LEU A 33 -2.25 8.01 -7.60
CA LEU A 33 -2.21 6.57 -7.82
C LEU A 33 -2.76 6.25 -9.22
N PRO A 34 -2.11 5.35 -9.99
CA PRO A 34 -2.64 4.87 -11.25
C PRO A 34 -4.06 4.32 -11.11
N GLU A 35 -4.95 4.63 -12.06
CA GLU A 35 -6.33 4.12 -12.04
C GLU A 35 -6.39 2.59 -12.08
N SER A 36 -5.48 1.96 -12.82
CA SER A 36 -5.39 0.49 -12.89
C SER A 36 -4.78 -0.16 -11.64
N GLN A 37 -4.29 0.62 -10.67
CA GLN A 37 -3.71 0.07 -9.45
C GLN A 37 -4.82 -0.33 -8.46
N SER A 38 -5.17 -1.62 -8.47
CA SER A 38 -6.03 -2.24 -7.44
C SER A 38 -5.25 -2.74 -6.21
N GLY A 39 -3.98 -3.11 -6.37
CA GLY A 39 -3.16 -3.63 -5.27
C GLY A 39 -2.77 -2.55 -4.26
N PHE A 40 -2.80 -2.90 -2.96
CA PHE A 40 -2.40 -2.02 -1.86
C PHE A 40 -3.19 -0.71 -1.79
N ARG A 41 -4.41 -0.69 -2.31
CA ARG A 41 -5.30 0.47 -2.33
C ARG A 41 -6.58 0.16 -1.53
N PRO A 42 -7.03 1.07 -0.65
CA PRO A 42 -8.28 0.89 0.05
C PRO A 42 -9.45 0.78 -0.94
N ALA A 43 -10.47 -0.02 -0.60
CA ALA A 43 -11.65 -0.31 -1.43
C ALA A 43 -11.42 -1.08 -2.75
N HIS A 44 -10.18 -1.47 -3.08
CA HIS A 44 -9.90 -2.37 -4.20
C HIS A 44 -9.61 -3.79 -3.71
N SER A 45 -9.92 -4.78 -4.55
CA SER A 45 -9.66 -6.19 -4.29
C SER A 45 -9.07 -6.87 -5.53
N THR A 46 -8.77 -8.17 -5.44
CA THR A 46 -8.38 -8.94 -6.63
C THR A 46 -9.51 -9.03 -7.66
N GLY A 47 -10.77 -8.96 -7.22
CA GLY A 47 -11.94 -8.92 -8.10
C GLY A 47 -12.04 -7.63 -8.90
N THR A 48 -11.76 -6.47 -8.29
CA THR A 48 -11.75 -5.18 -9.00
C THR A 48 -10.64 -5.16 -10.06
N SER A 49 -9.48 -5.77 -9.74
CA SER A 49 -8.38 -5.93 -10.69
C SER A 49 -8.75 -6.76 -11.93
N LEU A 50 -9.58 -7.81 -11.77
CA LEU A 50 -10.04 -8.63 -12.90
C LEU A 50 -11.03 -7.88 -13.79
N LEU A 51 -11.89 -7.07 -13.18
CA LEU A 51 -12.87 -6.24 -13.89
C LEU A 51 -12.24 -4.96 -14.47
N LYS A 52 -10.96 -4.68 -14.15
CA LYS A 52 -10.25 -3.43 -14.48
C LYS A 52 -11.00 -2.18 -13.99
N ILE A 53 -11.56 -2.30 -12.78
CA ILE A 53 -12.26 -1.24 -12.05
C ILE A 53 -11.37 -0.73 -10.91
#